data_AF-A0A9W7MRL9-F1
#
_entry.id   AF-A0A9W7MRL9-F1
#
_cell.length_a   1.000
_cell.length_b   1.000
_cell.length_c   1.000
_cell.angle_alpha   90.00
_cell.angle_beta   90.00
_cell.angle_gamma   90.00
#
_symmetry.space_group_name_H-M   'P 1'
#
loop_
_entity.id
_entity.type
_entity.pdbx_description
1 polymer ?
#
loop_
_entity_poly.entity_id
_entity_poly.type
_entity_poly.pdbx_seq_one_letter_code
_entity_poly.pdbx_strand_id
1 'polypeptide(L)'
;MGSAPAQIPTSFGHELRACLRCRLVKTYDQFRESGCENCPFFKMDEDNERVVDCTTPNFNGIISVMDPSRSWAARWLRIGRFVPGCYTLAVSEALPEELQNLCEEVRVQYVPPKRA
;
A
#
# COMPACT_ATOMS: atom_id res chain seq x y z
N MET A 1 19.54 -5.95 9.27
CA MET A 1 18.56 -7.07 9.26
C MET A 1 17.39 -6.60 8.40
N GLY A 2 17.14 -7.26 7.28
CA GLY A 2 16.06 -6.86 6.35
C GLY A 2 14.70 -7.14 6.97
N SER A 3 13.75 -6.23 6.81
CA SER A 3 12.34 -6.50 7.15
C SER A 3 11.83 -7.68 6.35
N ALA A 4 10.95 -8.50 6.95
CA ALA A 4 10.27 -9.57 6.24
C ALA A 4 9.54 -9.00 4.99
N PRO A 5 9.51 -9.74 3.87
CA PRO A 5 8.78 -9.31 2.68
C PRO A 5 7.26 -9.32 2.95
N ALA A 6 6.54 -8.43 2.27
CA ALA A 6 5.08 -8.47 2.23
C ALA A 6 4.60 -9.74 1.51
N GLN A 7 3.39 -10.17 1.83
CA GLN A 7 2.76 -11.28 1.14
C GLN A 7 2.59 -10.96 -0.36
N ILE A 8 2.92 -11.92 -1.22
CA ILE A 8 2.76 -11.79 -2.68
C ILE A 8 1.28 -11.96 -3.04
N PRO A 9 0.71 -11.18 -3.97
CA PRO A 9 -0.65 -11.40 -4.46
C PRO A 9 -0.90 -12.86 -4.86
N THR A 10 -1.95 -13.47 -4.30
CA THR A 10 -2.30 -14.88 -4.54
C THR A 10 -3.06 -15.11 -5.85
N SER A 11 -3.58 -14.05 -6.45
CA SER A 11 -4.36 -14.10 -7.69
C SER A 11 -4.21 -12.78 -8.45
N PHE A 12 -4.65 -12.78 -9.72
CA PHE A 12 -4.53 -11.65 -10.63
C PHE A 12 -5.90 -11.31 -11.21
N GLY A 13 -6.27 -10.03 -11.18
CA GLY A 13 -7.52 -9.54 -11.76
C GLY A 13 -8.19 -8.49 -10.90
N HIS A 14 -9.52 -8.46 -10.92
CA HIS A 14 -10.34 -7.45 -10.24
C HIS A 14 -10.30 -7.51 -8.70
N GLU A 15 -9.73 -8.59 -8.14
CA GLU A 15 -9.54 -8.78 -6.70
C GLU A 15 -8.33 -8.03 -6.14
N LEU A 16 -7.43 -7.56 -7.01
CA LEU A 16 -6.25 -6.80 -6.61
C LEU A 16 -6.64 -5.41 -6.16
N ARG A 17 -5.99 -4.98 -5.07
CA ARG A 17 -6.15 -3.63 -4.53
C ARG A 17 -4.79 -3.05 -4.23
N ALA A 18 -4.66 -1.74 -4.35
CA ALA A 18 -3.49 -1.00 -3.95
C ALA A 18 -3.79 -0.17 -2.70
N CYS A 19 -2.93 -0.24 -1.69
CA CYS A 19 -3.01 0.66 -0.54
C CYS A 19 -2.81 2.12 -0.99
N LEU A 20 -3.76 2.98 -0.65
CA LEU A 20 -3.77 4.40 -1.04
C LEU A 20 -2.61 5.19 -0.42
N ARG A 21 -2.01 4.69 0.67
CA ARG A 21 -0.84 5.30 1.30
C ARG A 21 0.48 4.77 0.75
N CYS A 22 0.73 3.47 0.87
CA CYS A 22 2.05 2.89 0.61
C CYS A 22 2.19 2.25 -0.78
N ARG A 23 1.09 2.15 -1.54
CA ARG A 23 1.00 1.53 -2.87
C ARG A 23 1.24 0.03 -2.91
N LEU A 24 1.32 -0.65 -1.77
CA LEU A 24 1.43 -2.11 -1.72
C LEU A 24 0.20 -2.72 -2.40
N VAL A 25 0.41 -3.74 -3.21
CA VAL A 25 -0.62 -4.47 -3.95
C VAL A 25 -0.75 -5.87 -3.37
N LYS A 26 -1.97 -6.21 -2.95
CA LYS A 26 -2.41 -7.53 -2.45
C LYS A 26 -3.84 -7.75 -2.93
N THR A 27 -4.39 -8.95 -2.77
CA THR A 27 -5.83 -9.17 -2.97
C THR A 27 -6.64 -8.55 -1.82
N TYR A 28 -7.93 -8.31 -2.03
CA TYR A 28 -8.85 -7.89 -0.97
C TYR A 28 -8.75 -8.81 0.26
N ASP A 29 -8.83 -10.13 0.06
CA ASP A 29 -8.78 -11.10 1.16
C ASP A 29 -7.46 -11.07 1.91
N GLN A 30 -6.34 -10.86 1.22
CA GLN A 30 -5.05 -10.73 1.89
C GLN A 30 -4.96 -9.48 2.77
N PHE A 31 -5.52 -8.34 2.35
CA PHE A 31 -5.63 -7.16 3.21
C PHE A 31 -6.57 -7.40 4.38
N ARG A 32 -7.68 -8.11 4.16
CA ARG A 32 -8.65 -8.48 5.18
C ARG A 32 -8.06 -9.41 6.24
N GLU A 33 -7.21 -10.34 5.85
CA GLU A 33 -6.68 -11.39 6.75
C GLU A 33 -5.41 -10.98 7.49
N SER A 34 -4.57 -10.15 6.87
CA SER A 34 -3.22 -9.83 7.39
C SER A 34 -2.88 -8.34 7.36
N GLY A 35 -3.81 -7.50 6.92
CA GLY A 35 -3.60 -6.08 6.81
C GLY A 35 -2.53 -5.69 5.79
N CYS A 36 -2.01 -4.47 5.98
CA CYS A 36 -0.94 -3.90 5.18
C CYS A 36 0.36 -3.85 5.99
N GLU A 37 1.39 -4.52 5.50
CA GLU A 37 2.69 -4.67 6.18
C GLU A 37 3.43 -3.32 6.35
N ASN A 38 3.13 -2.33 5.51
CA ASN A 38 3.69 -0.98 5.62
C ASN A 38 2.79 -0.01 6.41
N CYS A 39 1.54 -0.38 6.66
CA CYS A 39 0.52 0.47 7.27
C CYS A 39 -0.31 -0.29 8.32
N PRO A 40 0.33 -0.92 9.34
CA PRO A 40 -0.40 -1.72 10.34
C PRO A 40 -1.38 -0.87 11.18
N PHE A 41 -1.15 0.43 11.28
CA PHE A 41 -2.02 1.38 11.99
C PHE A 41 -3.41 1.55 11.35
N PHE A 42 -3.63 1.11 10.11
CA PHE A 42 -4.97 1.07 9.52
C PHE A 42 -5.81 -0.10 10.03
N LYS A 43 -5.22 -1.09 10.73
CA LYS A 43 -5.93 -2.18 11.42
C LYS A 43 -6.96 -2.91 10.55
N MET A 44 -6.63 -3.12 9.28
CA MET A 44 -7.53 -3.75 8.29
C MET A 44 -7.85 -5.23 8.61
N ASP A 45 -6.99 -5.88 9.38
CA ASP A 45 -7.14 -7.24 9.90
C ASP A 45 -8.08 -7.32 11.12
N GLU A 46 -8.32 -6.19 11.79
CA GLU A 46 -9.28 -6.07 12.88
C GLU A 46 -10.61 -5.48 12.39
N ASP A 47 -10.56 -4.57 11.41
CA ASP A 47 -11.69 -3.86 10.83
C ASP A 47 -11.70 -3.99 9.30
N ASN A 48 -12.55 -4.90 8.81
CA ASN A 48 -12.63 -5.23 7.40
C ASN A 48 -13.20 -4.08 6.54
N GLU A 49 -13.95 -3.14 7.14
CA GLU A 49 -14.47 -1.98 6.42
C GLU A 49 -13.30 -1.06 6.00
N ARG A 50 -12.25 -0.97 6.84
CA ARG A 50 -11.02 -0.20 6.53
C ARG A 50 -10.30 -0.69 5.29
N VAL A 51 -10.47 -1.96 4.88
CA VAL A 51 -9.87 -2.45 3.63
C VAL A 51 -10.36 -1.62 2.45
N VAL A 52 -11.66 -1.34 2.38
CA VAL A 52 -12.25 -0.58 1.27
C VAL A 52 -11.84 0.88 1.32
N ASP A 53 -11.79 1.48 2.51
CA ASP A 53 -11.45 2.91 2.68
C ASP A 53 -9.96 3.21 2.45
N CYS A 54 -9.09 2.24 2.74
CA CYS A 54 -7.64 2.43 2.67
C CYS A 54 -7.02 1.91 1.36
N THR A 55 -7.79 1.24 0.50
CA THR A 55 -7.28 0.60 -0.72
C THR A 55 -8.21 0.80 -1.91
N THR A 56 -7.66 0.81 -3.12
CA THR A 56 -8.44 0.95 -4.36
C THR A 56 -8.15 -0.19 -5.34
N PRO A 57 -9.17 -0.69 -6.09
CA PRO A 57 -8.92 -1.54 -7.25
C PRO A 57 -8.44 -0.74 -8.48
N ASN A 58 -8.58 0.59 -8.47
CA ASN A 58 -8.24 1.48 -9.59
C ASN A 58 -6.80 1.98 -9.47
N PHE A 59 -5.85 1.16 -9.90
CA PHE A 59 -4.43 1.52 -9.94
C PHE A 59 -3.81 1.20 -11.30
N ASN A 60 -2.65 1.79 -11.59
CA ASN A 60 -1.95 1.59 -12.86
C ASN A 60 -0.57 0.95 -12.66
N GLY A 61 -0.36 -0.17 -13.36
CA GLY A 61 0.90 -0.90 -13.38
C GLY A 61 1.24 -1.56 -12.04
N ILE A 62 2.10 -2.58 -12.12
CA ILE A 62 2.64 -3.29 -10.96
C ILE A 62 4.16 -3.37 -11.10
N ILE A 63 4.87 -3.21 -9.98
CA ILE A 63 6.30 -3.42 -9.86
C ILE A 63 6.58 -4.32 -8.65
N SER A 64 7.32 -5.40 -8.87
CA SER A 64 7.83 -6.25 -7.79
C SER A 64 9.21 -5.77 -7.37
N VAL A 65 9.35 -5.35 -6.11
CA VAL A 65 10.59 -4.76 -5.57
C VAL A 65 11.19 -5.72 -4.56
N MET A 66 12.36 -6.28 -4.89
CA MET A 66 13.08 -7.22 -4.02
C MET A 66 13.98 -6.53 -3.00
N ASP A 67 14.61 -5.40 -3.37
CA ASP A 67 15.41 -4.56 -2.47
C ASP A 67 15.04 -3.08 -2.66
N PRO A 68 14.04 -2.59 -1.89
CA PRO A 68 13.58 -1.21 -1.99
C PRO A 68 14.67 -0.18 -1.68
N SER A 69 15.60 -0.50 -0.78
CA SER A 69 16.63 0.41 -0.31
C SER A 69 17.70 0.72 -1.37
N ARG A 70 17.96 -0.24 -2.27
CA ARG A 70 18.97 -0.13 -3.33
C ARG A 70 18.38 0.16 -4.71
N SER A 71 17.08 0.00 -4.90
CA SER A 71 16.41 0.21 -6.18
C SER A 71 16.22 1.70 -6.51
N TRP A 72 16.69 2.12 -7.68
CA TRP A 72 16.40 3.45 -8.22
C TRP A 72 14.90 3.65 -8.46
N ALA A 73 14.22 2.65 -9.03
CA ALA A 73 12.78 2.71 -9.29
C ALA A 73 11.98 2.85 -7.98
N ALA A 74 12.38 2.15 -6.92
CA ALA A 74 11.75 2.27 -5.61
C ALA A 74 11.95 3.67 -4.99
N ARG A 75 13.13 4.26 -5.14
CA ARG A 75 13.39 5.65 -4.73
C ARG A 75 12.54 6.63 -5.53
N TRP A 76 12.47 6.48 -6.85
CA TRP A 76 11.65 7.32 -7.73
C TRP A 76 10.16 7.29 -7.34
N LEU A 77 9.65 6.10 -7.03
CA LEU A 77 8.26 5.89 -6.59
C LEU A 77 8.01 6.20 -5.11
N ARG A 78 9.02 6.65 -4.36
CA ARG A 78 8.97 6.91 -2.90
C ARG A 78 8.60 5.68 -2.04
N ILE A 79 8.85 4.47 -2.54
CA ILE A 79 8.63 3.20 -1.83
C ILE A 79 9.93 2.59 -1.30
N GLY A 80 11.07 3.28 -1.42
CA GLY A 80 12.39 2.76 -1.04
C GLY A 80 12.61 2.49 0.45
N ARG A 81 11.67 2.89 1.33
CA ARG A 81 11.68 2.60 2.77
C ARG A 81 10.70 1.49 3.17
N PHE A 82 9.91 0.98 2.24
CA PHE A 82 8.92 -0.05 2.50
C PHE A 82 9.53 -1.44 2.40
N VAL A 83 8.77 -2.45 2.84
CA VAL A 83 9.20 -3.85 2.78
C VAL A 83 9.30 -4.36 1.33
N PRO A 84 10.11 -5.38 1.03
CA PRO A 84 10.06 -6.04 -0.27
C PRO A 84 8.64 -6.53 -0.60
N GLY A 85 8.17 -6.38 -1.84
CA GLY A 85 6.79 -6.73 -2.20
C GLY A 85 6.36 -6.21 -3.57
N CYS A 86 5.09 -6.44 -3.92
CA CYS A 86 4.45 -5.91 -5.12
C CYS A 86 3.81 -4.56 -4.84
N TYR A 87 4.11 -3.56 -5.65
CA TYR A 87 3.59 -2.19 -5.52
C TYR A 87 2.98 -1.72 -6.84
N THR A 88 2.10 -0.72 -6.78
CA THR A 88 1.61 -0.05 -7.99
C THR A 88 2.46 1.15 -8.37
N LEU A 89 2.50 1.48 -9.66
CA LEU A 89 3.18 2.67 -10.17
C LEU A 89 2.39 3.95 -9.83
N ALA A 90 1.06 3.87 -9.83
CA ALA A 90 0.20 5.02 -9.54
C ALA A 90 -1.18 4.62 -8.98
N VAL A 91 -1.70 5.46 -8.08
CA VAL A 91 -3.10 5.50 -7.65
C VAL A 91 -3.64 6.90 -7.95
N SER A 92 -4.89 7.00 -8.41
CA SER A 92 -5.53 8.29 -8.71
C SER A 92 -6.34 8.85 -7.53
N GLU A 93 -6.83 7.96 -6.68
CA GLU A 93 -7.68 8.29 -5.54
C GLU A 93 -6.83 8.72 -4.34
N ALA A 94 -7.30 9.72 -3.60
CA ALA A 94 -6.70 10.11 -2.33
C ALA A 94 -7.33 9.30 -1.19
N LEU A 95 -6.54 9.02 -0.16
CA LEU A 95 -7.02 8.52 1.12
C LEU A 95 -8.08 9.49 1.70
N PRO A 96 -9.18 9.01 2.31
CA PRO A 96 -10.17 9.85 2.99
C PRO A 96 -9.54 10.75 4.06
N GLU A 97 -10.09 11.95 4.29
CA GLU A 97 -9.52 12.95 5.21
C GLU A 97 -9.31 12.42 6.63
N GLU A 98 -10.28 11.67 7.18
CA GLU A 98 -10.14 11.01 8.49
C GLU A 98 -8.89 10.13 8.57
N LEU A 99 -8.64 9.35 7.52
CA LEU A 99 -7.49 8.44 7.44
C LEU A 99 -6.18 9.18 7.15
N GLN A 100 -6.23 10.39 6.56
CA GLN A 100 -5.08 11.29 6.48
C GLN A 100 -4.72 11.83 7.86
N ASN A 101 -5.71 12.27 8.65
CA ASN A 101 -5.51 12.72 10.02
C ASN A 101 -4.91 11.61 10.88
N LEU A 102 -5.40 10.37 10.73
CA LEU A 102 -4.80 9.21 11.39
C LEU A 102 -3.32 9.04 11.05
N CYS A 103 -2.92 9.26 9.78
CA CYS A 103 -1.50 9.21 9.40
C CYS A 103 -0.68 10.28 10.15
N GLU A 104 -1.21 11.49 10.30
CA GLU A 104 -0.54 12.56 11.03
C GLU A 104 -0.42 12.24 12.52
N GLU A 105 -1.50 11.73 13.14
CA GLU A 105 -1.53 11.31 14.55
C GLU A 105 -0.46 10.27 14.87
N VAL A 106 -0.31 9.25 14.00
CA VAL A 106 0.73 8.21 14.16
C VAL A 106 2.10 8.64 13.61
N ARG A 107 2.25 9.91 13.22
CA ARG A 107 3.50 10.54 12.73
C ARG A 107 4.09 9.86 11.50
N VAL A 108 3.23 9.37 10.61
CA VAL A 108 3.65 8.81 9.33
C VAL A 108 3.31 9.76 8.20
N GLN A 109 4.29 10.06 7.35
CA GLN A 109 4.06 10.92 6.20
C GLN A 109 3.08 10.26 5.23
N TYR A 110 2.05 11.01 4.84
CA TYR A 110 1.19 10.74 3.70
C TYR A 110 1.46 11.78 2.61
N VAL A 111 1.50 11.32 1.35
CA VAL A 111 1.66 12.20 0.20
C VAL A 111 0.51 11.89 -0.76
N PRO A 112 -0.46 12.81 -0.91
CA PRO A 112 -1.56 12.61 -1.85
C PRO A 112 -1.04 12.39 -3.28
N PRO A 113 -1.72 11.57 -4.09
CA PRO A 113 -1.41 11.49 -5.50
C PRO A 113 -1.57 12.86 -6.17
N LYS A 114 -0.70 13.16 -7.13
CA LYS A 114 -0.87 14.36 -7.95
C LYS A 114 -2.15 14.17 -8.76
N ARG A 115 -3.13 15.07 -8.59
CA ARG A 115 -4.31 15.12 -9.48
C ARG A 115 -3.78 15.24 -10.92
N ALA A 116 -4.16 14.29 -11.76
CA ALA A 116 -3.98 14.41 -13.20
C ALA A 116 -4.90 15.51 -13.74
#